data_AF-A0A939DEP5-F1
#
_entry.id   AF-A0A939DEP5-F1
#
_cell.length_a   1.000
_cell.length_b   1.000
_cell.length_c   1.000
_cell.angle_alpha   90.00
_cell.angle_beta   90.00
_cell.angle_gamma   90.00
#
_symmetry.space_group_name_H-M   'P 1'
#
loop_
_entity.id
_entity.type
_entity.pdbx_description
1 polymer ?
#
loop_
_entity_poly.entity_id
_entity_poly.type
_entity_poly.pdbx_seq_one_letter_code
_entity_poly.pdbx_strand_id
1 'polypeptide(L)'
;MSVVAGNGRFTAIAKLRDYWSLSQRIGARLGRPAVAELGKLLLHRAVTGYGNDHYLTYELYRLPASFSRWREYVDKRDCCRILFQYNDRERFAVLQDKVAFADACKDRHLPHPAVFGAINYPRTTSLPIAHDQAAVHDLLQGLAPSDYIVKACDGSYGEGFLMFSRGVDGIHAHSEACRYSLEDFAQRLAGQDSRYILQERLRPARALGRIMPGEACGTLRVNTLYTGDGRVDVFCAFFKLPVVGAFTDNFSDGTTGNLLALCDLESGAITRAIGLGDDGLFDDMSHHPDTGDAITGWKPPELENALHLARQCAEAFREIPAVGWDIALTDDGPVVLEGNPMFDPIGPQLCINRGIRHILPRRLGADGDAGRDSQALTDSLQVSAPPGTRELQP
;
A
#
# COMPACT_ATOMS: atom_id res chain seq x y z
N MET A 1 -8.72 -15.81 47.69
CA MET A 1 -10.05 -16.23 47.15
C MET A 1 -10.79 -14.93 46.83
N SER A 2 -11.12 -14.54 45.61
CA SER A 2 -11.55 -15.29 44.43
C SER A 2 -10.80 -14.84 43.16
N VAL A 3 -10.61 -15.81 42.28
CA VAL A 3 -10.09 -15.65 40.92
C VAL A 3 -11.28 -15.35 40.02
N VAL A 4 -11.29 -14.18 39.35
CA VAL A 4 -12.20 -13.92 38.23
C VAL A 4 -11.64 -14.63 37.00
N ALA A 5 -11.98 -15.91 36.88
CA ALA A 5 -11.92 -16.65 35.63
C ALA A 5 -13.13 -16.25 34.79
N GLY A 6 -12.97 -15.32 33.84
CA GLY A 6 -14.14 -14.73 33.17
C GLY A 6 -14.01 -14.21 31.75
N ASN A 7 -12.81 -14.09 31.14
CA ASN A 7 -12.69 -13.48 29.79
C ASN A 7 -12.14 -14.40 28.67
N GLY A 8 -11.78 -15.64 28.98
CA GLY A 8 -11.19 -16.57 27.99
C GLY A 8 -12.18 -17.40 27.16
N ARG A 9 -13.42 -17.62 27.65
CA ARG A 9 -14.40 -18.50 26.98
C ARG A 9 -15.22 -17.79 25.89
N PHE A 10 -15.57 -16.53 26.08
CA PHE A 10 -16.31 -15.74 25.08
C PHE A 10 -15.48 -15.49 23.81
N THR A 11 -14.17 -15.33 23.95
CA THR A 11 -13.25 -15.12 22.82
C THR A 11 -12.95 -16.40 22.05
N ALA A 12 -12.93 -17.56 22.70
CA ALA A 12 -12.72 -18.86 22.03
C ALA A 12 -13.93 -19.30 21.20
N ILE A 13 -15.15 -19.08 21.72
CA ILE A 13 -16.39 -19.42 20.99
C ILE A 13 -16.59 -18.50 19.79
N ALA A 14 -16.32 -17.20 19.92
CA ALA A 14 -16.34 -16.26 18.81
C ALA A 14 -15.37 -16.69 17.69
N LYS A 15 -14.12 -17.02 18.05
CA LYS A 15 -13.14 -17.52 17.08
C LYS A 15 -13.55 -18.82 16.39
N LEU A 16 -14.17 -19.76 17.10
CA LEU A 16 -14.68 -20.99 16.49
C LEU A 16 -15.82 -20.72 15.51
N ARG A 17 -16.70 -19.76 15.82
CA ARG A 17 -17.77 -19.32 14.93
C ARG A 17 -17.20 -18.70 13.64
N ASP A 18 -16.14 -17.91 13.74
CA ASP A 18 -15.49 -17.31 12.57
C ASP A 18 -14.86 -18.37 11.66
N TYR A 19 -14.19 -19.38 12.25
CA TYR A 19 -13.61 -20.50 11.51
C TYR A 19 -14.68 -21.32 10.79
N TRP A 20 -15.81 -21.58 11.46
CA TRP A 20 -16.92 -22.30 10.87
C TRP A 20 -17.61 -21.50 9.75
N SER A 21 -17.86 -20.20 9.98
CA SER A 21 -18.47 -19.34 8.96
C SER A 21 -17.58 -19.25 7.71
N LEU A 22 -16.27 -19.10 7.89
CA LEU A 22 -15.32 -19.11 6.79
C LEU A 22 -15.30 -20.46 6.06
N SER A 23 -15.32 -21.59 6.78
CA SER A 23 -15.30 -22.91 6.14
C SER A 23 -16.60 -23.20 5.38
N GLN A 24 -17.74 -22.68 5.83
CA GLN A 24 -19.01 -22.73 5.09
C GLN A 24 -18.93 -21.93 3.78
N ARG A 25 -18.39 -20.69 3.83
CA ARG A 25 -18.20 -19.86 2.63
C ARG A 25 -17.29 -20.53 1.60
N ILE A 26 -16.12 -21.01 2.03
CA ILE A 26 -15.18 -21.72 1.16
C ILE A 26 -15.81 -23.01 0.61
N GLY A 27 -16.47 -23.78 1.47
CA GLY A 27 -17.14 -25.03 1.08
C GLY A 27 -18.22 -24.80 0.03
N ALA A 28 -19.03 -23.76 0.19
CA ALA A 28 -20.04 -23.36 -0.78
C ALA A 28 -19.42 -22.99 -2.14
N ARG A 29 -18.34 -22.19 -2.15
CA ARG A 29 -17.66 -21.78 -3.40
C ARG A 29 -16.99 -22.94 -4.13
N LEU A 30 -16.35 -23.85 -3.40
CA LEU A 30 -15.60 -24.96 -4.00
C LEU A 30 -16.43 -26.23 -4.23
N GLY A 31 -17.70 -26.25 -3.80
CA GLY A 31 -18.52 -27.46 -3.80
C GLY A 31 -17.97 -28.55 -2.86
N ARG A 32 -17.35 -28.16 -1.75
CA ARG A 32 -16.70 -29.06 -0.78
C ARG A 32 -17.40 -29.04 0.58
N PRO A 33 -17.39 -30.15 1.35
CA PRO A 33 -17.97 -30.16 2.68
C PRO A 33 -17.28 -29.14 3.62
N ALA A 34 -18.06 -28.29 4.27
CA ALA A 34 -17.55 -27.26 5.20
C ALA A 34 -16.69 -27.85 6.33
N VAL A 35 -16.97 -29.09 6.75
CA VAL A 35 -16.17 -29.82 7.75
C VAL A 35 -14.77 -30.16 7.26
N ALA A 36 -14.60 -30.46 5.97
CA ALA A 36 -13.29 -30.73 5.38
C ALA A 36 -12.45 -29.44 5.30
N GLU A 37 -13.09 -28.33 4.90
CA GLU A 37 -12.44 -27.02 4.86
C GLU A 37 -12.07 -26.51 6.27
N LEU A 38 -12.92 -26.77 7.27
CA LEU A 38 -12.59 -26.49 8.67
C LEU A 38 -11.35 -27.27 9.11
N GLY A 39 -11.29 -28.57 8.80
CA GLY A 39 -10.13 -29.42 9.14
C GLY A 39 -8.83 -28.88 8.52
N LYS A 40 -8.88 -28.46 7.26
CA LYS A 40 -7.72 -27.89 6.56
C LYS A 40 -7.29 -26.54 7.14
N LEU A 41 -8.25 -25.67 7.47
CA LEU A 41 -8.02 -24.39 8.13
C LEU A 41 -7.34 -24.57 9.51
N LEU A 42 -7.82 -25.52 10.32
CA LEU A 42 -7.24 -25.84 11.62
C LEU A 42 -5.83 -26.45 11.48
N LEU A 43 -5.63 -27.33 10.48
CA LEU A 43 -4.32 -27.89 10.18
C LEU A 43 -3.32 -26.82 9.75
N HIS A 44 -3.73 -25.87 8.90
CA HIS A 44 -2.91 -24.71 8.55
C HIS A 44 -2.49 -23.93 9.81
N ARG A 45 -3.44 -23.58 10.68
CA ARG A 45 -3.15 -22.88 11.94
C ARG A 45 -2.15 -23.66 12.80
N ALA A 46 -2.29 -24.98 12.91
CA ALA A 46 -1.38 -25.80 13.68
C ALA A 46 0.05 -25.84 13.09
N VAL A 47 0.18 -25.76 11.76
CA VAL A 47 1.46 -25.85 11.04
C VAL A 47 2.21 -24.52 10.97
N THR A 48 1.49 -23.42 10.79
CA THR A 48 2.07 -22.07 10.56
C THR A 48 1.94 -21.14 11.76
N GLY A 49 0.98 -21.39 12.66
CA GLY A 49 0.61 -20.46 13.74
C GLY A 49 -0.28 -19.30 13.29
N TYR A 50 -0.53 -19.15 11.98
CA TYR A 50 -1.30 -18.02 11.43
C TYR A 50 -2.81 -18.22 11.54
N GLY A 51 -3.52 -17.08 11.52
CA GLY A 51 -4.98 -17.01 11.63
C GLY A 51 -5.75 -17.40 10.37
N ASN A 52 -7.07 -17.30 10.47
CA ASN A 52 -8.01 -17.46 9.36
C ASN A 52 -7.84 -16.35 8.31
N ASP A 53 -7.56 -15.11 8.73
CA ASP A 53 -7.33 -14.00 7.78
C ASP A 53 -6.16 -14.32 6.85
N HIS A 54 -5.02 -14.75 7.39
CA HIS A 54 -3.88 -15.22 6.58
C HIS A 54 -4.26 -16.36 5.61
N TYR A 55 -5.05 -17.33 6.07
CA TYR A 55 -5.48 -18.46 5.24
C TYR A 55 -6.41 -18.02 4.09
N LEU A 56 -7.27 -17.05 4.38
CA LEU A 56 -8.23 -16.47 3.44
C LEU A 56 -7.54 -15.55 2.43
N THR A 57 -6.77 -14.57 2.93
CA THR A 57 -6.09 -13.54 2.14
C THR A 57 -5.20 -14.15 1.07
N TYR A 58 -4.49 -15.24 1.38
CA TYR A 58 -3.59 -15.91 0.43
C TYR A 58 -4.22 -17.08 -0.33
N GLU A 59 -5.55 -17.20 -0.28
CA GLU A 59 -6.32 -18.24 -0.96
C GLU A 59 -5.80 -19.66 -0.70
N LEU A 60 -5.26 -19.93 0.51
CA LEU A 60 -4.58 -21.19 0.82
C LEU A 60 -5.55 -22.40 0.78
N TYR A 61 -6.85 -22.13 0.83
CA TYR A 61 -7.91 -23.09 0.60
C TYR A 61 -7.94 -23.67 -0.82
N ARG A 62 -7.42 -22.94 -1.82
CA ARG A 62 -7.27 -23.43 -3.20
C ARG A 62 -6.09 -24.40 -3.36
N LEU A 63 -5.07 -24.27 -2.50
CA LEU A 63 -3.84 -25.07 -2.58
C LEU A 63 -4.04 -26.46 -1.99
N PRO A 64 -3.31 -27.50 -2.44
CA PRO A 64 -3.25 -28.76 -1.71
C PRO A 64 -2.77 -28.54 -0.27
N ALA A 65 -3.19 -29.41 0.66
CA ALA A 65 -2.71 -29.38 2.04
C ALA A 65 -1.21 -29.76 2.08
N SER A 66 -0.35 -28.76 1.90
CA SER A 66 1.10 -28.90 1.79
C SER A 66 1.77 -27.98 2.81
N PHE A 67 2.42 -28.59 3.79
CA PHE A 67 3.07 -27.85 4.88
C PHE A 67 4.23 -27.00 4.39
N SER A 68 5.01 -27.50 3.42
CA SER A 68 6.10 -26.75 2.80
C SER A 68 5.55 -25.51 2.11
N ARG A 69 4.49 -25.66 1.29
CA ARG A 69 3.90 -24.55 0.55
C ARG A 69 3.29 -23.49 1.48
N TRP A 70 2.56 -23.88 2.53
CA TRP A 70 2.00 -22.91 3.48
C TRP A 70 3.08 -22.13 4.23
N ARG A 71 4.21 -22.75 4.54
CA ARG A 71 5.34 -22.09 5.23
C ARG A 71 6.09 -21.10 4.35
N GLU A 72 5.93 -21.16 3.03
CA GLU A 72 6.47 -20.13 2.13
C GLU A 72 5.78 -18.78 2.37
N TYR A 73 4.51 -18.78 2.79
CA TYR A 73 3.76 -17.56 3.03
C TYR A 73 4.16 -16.93 4.38
N VAL A 74 4.17 -15.61 4.39
CA VAL A 74 4.56 -14.78 5.53
C VAL A 74 3.43 -13.81 5.82
N ASP A 75 3.03 -13.71 7.08
CA ASP A 75 2.08 -12.69 7.51
C ASP A 75 2.76 -11.32 7.62
N LYS A 76 1.94 -10.26 7.75
CA LYS A 76 2.45 -8.88 7.86
C LYS A 76 3.43 -8.72 9.02
N ARG A 77 3.14 -9.33 10.17
CA ARG A 77 3.99 -9.22 11.37
C ARG A 77 5.37 -9.82 11.15
N ASP A 78 5.45 -11.04 10.61
CA ASP A 78 6.74 -11.66 10.32
C ASP A 78 7.49 -10.98 9.19
N CYS A 79 6.79 -10.51 8.15
CA CYS A 79 7.42 -9.73 7.09
C CYS A 79 8.06 -8.47 7.67
N CYS A 80 7.32 -7.70 8.47
CA CYS A 80 7.84 -6.52 9.14
C CYS A 80 9.04 -6.87 10.04
N ARG A 81 8.95 -7.94 10.82
CA ARG A 81 10.07 -8.39 11.67
C ARG A 81 11.33 -8.68 10.85
N ILE A 82 11.20 -9.32 9.69
CA ILE A 82 12.33 -9.62 8.80
C ILE A 82 12.89 -8.32 8.21
N LEU A 83 12.03 -7.44 7.69
CA LEU A 83 12.45 -6.17 7.10
C LEU A 83 13.15 -5.26 8.11
N PHE A 84 12.68 -5.22 9.36
CA PHE A 84 13.35 -4.48 10.44
C PHE A 84 14.74 -4.99 10.77
N GLN A 85 15.02 -6.27 10.52
CA GLN A 85 16.34 -6.85 10.76
C GLN A 85 17.33 -6.55 9.63
N TYR A 86 16.82 -6.19 8.46
CA TYR A 86 17.59 -6.00 7.23
C TYR A 86 17.77 -4.54 6.84
N ASN A 87 16.73 -3.72 7.00
CA ASN A 87 16.78 -2.28 6.71
C ASN A 87 17.22 -1.49 7.96
N ASP A 88 18.02 -0.44 7.75
CA ASP A 88 18.37 0.51 8.82
C ASP A 88 17.16 1.37 9.19
N ARG A 89 16.64 1.16 10.40
CA ARG A 89 15.45 1.83 10.93
C ARG A 89 15.63 3.33 11.07
N GLU A 90 16.85 3.79 11.36
CA GLU A 90 17.14 5.21 11.51
C GLU A 90 16.97 5.97 10.19
N ARG A 91 16.99 5.25 9.07
CA ARG A 91 16.85 5.81 7.73
C ARG A 91 15.41 5.85 7.23
N PHE A 92 14.46 5.16 7.87
CA PHE A 92 13.08 5.05 7.36
C PHE A 92 12.40 6.39 7.18
N ALA A 93 12.75 7.37 8.04
CA ALA A 93 12.18 8.71 7.99
C ALA A 93 12.32 9.37 6.60
N VAL A 94 13.40 9.08 5.85
CA VAL A 94 13.60 9.67 4.51
C VAL A 94 12.60 9.16 3.48
N LEU A 95 12.07 7.94 3.66
CA LEU A 95 11.09 7.34 2.76
C LEU A 95 9.64 7.54 3.24
N GLN A 96 9.43 7.63 4.56
CA GLN A 96 8.09 7.74 5.15
C GLN A 96 7.57 9.17 5.23
N ASP A 97 8.46 10.16 5.36
CA ASP A 97 8.09 11.58 5.34
C ASP A 97 8.09 12.08 3.89
N LYS A 98 6.91 12.46 3.37
CA LYS A 98 6.77 12.85 1.96
C LYS A 98 7.57 14.08 1.56
N VAL A 99 7.84 15.00 2.50
CA VAL A 99 8.67 16.20 2.24
C VAL A 99 10.13 15.80 2.19
N ALA A 100 10.60 15.01 3.17
CA ALA A 100 11.96 14.49 3.17
C ALA A 100 12.25 13.60 1.96
N PHE A 101 11.27 12.79 1.54
CA PHE A 101 11.37 11.96 0.34
C PHE A 101 11.50 12.80 -0.93
N ALA A 102 10.69 13.85 -1.07
CA ALA A 102 10.78 14.76 -2.21
C ALA A 102 12.14 15.47 -2.30
N ASP A 103 12.64 16.01 -1.18
CA ASP A 103 13.99 16.59 -1.13
C ASP A 103 15.07 15.56 -1.50
N ALA A 104 14.97 14.35 -0.94
CA ALA A 104 15.91 13.28 -1.22
C ALA A 104 15.92 12.87 -2.70
N CYS A 105 14.74 12.80 -3.34
CA CYS A 105 14.60 12.53 -4.76
C CYS A 105 15.17 13.65 -5.63
N LYS A 106 14.93 14.91 -5.26
CA LYS A 106 15.49 16.08 -5.95
C LYS A 106 17.03 16.07 -5.90
N ASP A 107 17.61 15.85 -4.73
CA ASP A 107 19.07 15.77 -4.53
C ASP A 107 19.71 14.60 -5.30
N ARG A 108 18.95 13.51 -5.50
CA ARG A 108 19.39 12.30 -6.22
C ARG A 108 19.01 12.30 -7.70
N HIS A 109 18.39 13.38 -8.20
CA HIS A 109 17.90 13.48 -9.59
C HIS A 109 16.93 12.37 -9.99
N LEU A 110 16.09 11.91 -9.05
CA LEU A 110 15.04 10.93 -9.32
C LEU A 110 13.76 11.64 -9.76
N PRO A 111 13.10 11.19 -10.86
CA PRO A 111 11.78 11.67 -11.25
C PRO A 111 10.75 11.52 -10.13
N HIS A 112 10.24 12.62 -9.61
CA HIS A 112 9.21 12.69 -8.57
C HIS A 112 8.22 13.81 -8.92
N PRO A 113 7.00 13.82 -8.35
CA PRO A 113 6.02 14.86 -8.66
C PRO A 113 6.55 16.24 -8.29
N ALA A 114 6.25 17.26 -9.10
CA ALA A 114 6.52 18.64 -8.77
C ALA A 114 5.89 19.00 -7.41
N VAL A 115 6.70 19.61 -6.54
CA VAL A 115 6.28 20.02 -5.20
C VAL A 115 6.28 21.53 -5.12
N PHE A 116 5.14 22.10 -4.73
CA PHE A 116 4.95 23.55 -4.68
C PHE A 116 5.24 24.11 -3.28
N GLY A 117 5.07 23.30 -2.23
CA GLY A 117 5.45 23.68 -0.88
C GLY A 117 5.01 22.68 0.18
N ALA A 118 5.36 22.97 1.42
CA ALA A 118 4.95 22.24 2.61
C ALA A 118 4.17 23.17 3.56
N ILE A 119 3.21 22.61 4.29
CA ILE A 119 2.37 23.35 5.24
C ILE A 119 2.57 22.75 6.63
N ASN A 120 2.77 23.61 7.63
CA ASN A 120 3.02 23.26 9.04
C ASN A 120 4.23 22.31 9.23
N TYR A 121 5.15 22.26 8.26
CA TYR A 121 6.26 21.31 8.28
C TYR A 121 7.40 21.78 9.20
N PRO A 122 7.78 21.01 10.23
CA PRO A 122 8.62 21.53 11.32
C PRO A 122 10.12 21.49 11.03
N ARG A 123 10.55 20.88 9.92
CA ARG A 123 11.96 20.70 9.58
C ARG A 123 12.35 21.59 8.40
N THR A 124 13.63 21.92 8.32
CA THR A 124 14.20 22.59 7.15
C THR A 124 14.10 21.69 5.92
N THR A 125 13.68 22.27 4.80
CA THR A 125 13.54 21.62 3.48
C THR A 125 14.00 22.58 2.39
N SER A 126 14.28 22.07 1.19
CA SER A 126 14.54 22.92 0.01
C SER A 126 13.28 23.57 -0.57
N LEU A 127 12.11 23.22 -0.03
CA LEU A 127 10.79 23.65 -0.48
C LEU A 127 10.28 24.88 0.29
N PRO A 128 9.40 25.70 -0.31
CA PRO A 128 8.68 26.73 0.43
C PRO A 128 7.89 26.11 1.60
N ILE A 129 7.92 26.74 2.78
CA ILE A 129 7.17 26.30 3.96
C ILE A 129 6.21 27.41 4.40
N ALA A 130 4.94 27.05 4.57
CA ALA A 130 3.90 27.91 5.12
C ALA A 130 3.49 27.43 6.52
N HIS A 131 3.51 28.34 7.51
CA HIS A 131 3.23 28.02 8.93
C HIS A 131 1.99 28.71 9.49
N ASP A 132 1.35 29.57 8.72
CA ASP A 132 0.14 30.27 9.11
C ASP A 132 -0.80 30.45 7.90
N GLN A 133 -2.02 30.90 8.16
CA GLN A 133 -3.05 31.08 7.14
C GLN A 133 -2.60 32.02 6.00
N ALA A 134 -1.87 33.10 6.32
CA ALA A 134 -1.43 34.07 5.31
C ALA A 134 -0.39 33.45 4.38
N ALA A 135 0.61 32.75 4.93
CA ALA A 135 1.61 32.05 4.15
C ALA A 135 1.01 30.92 3.29
N VAL A 136 0.00 30.20 3.81
CA VAL A 136 -0.71 29.17 3.03
C VAL A 136 -1.50 29.83 1.90
N HIS A 137 -2.16 30.96 2.16
CA HIS A 137 -2.86 31.72 1.14
C HIS A 137 -1.91 32.15 0.02
N ASP A 138 -0.74 32.72 0.36
CA ASP A 138 0.26 33.15 -0.62
C ASP A 138 0.77 31.97 -1.47
N LEU A 139 0.98 30.80 -0.83
CA LEU A 139 1.35 29.57 -1.51
C LEU A 139 0.30 29.16 -2.55
N LEU A 140 -0.99 29.16 -2.15
CA LEU A 140 -2.12 28.81 -3.02
C LEU A 140 -2.35 29.85 -4.13
N GLN A 141 -2.14 31.14 -3.83
CA GLN A 141 -2.27 32.23 -4.78
C GLN A 141 -1.21 32.16 -5.88
N GLY A 142 0.00 31.70 -5.55
CA GLY A 142 1.10 31.49 -6.50
C GLY A 142 0.91 30.32 -7.45
N LEU A 143 -0.07 29.44 -7.20
CA LEU A 143 -0.38 28.32 -8.09
C LEU A 143 -1.04 28.80 -9.39
N ALA A 144 -0.57 28.26 -10.51
CA ALA A 144 -1.25 28.40 -11.79
C ALA A 144 -2.60 27.66 -11.77
N PRO A 145 -3.55 28.01 -12.66
CA PRO A 145 -4.76 27.21 -12.83
C PRO A 145 -4.44 25.80 -13.31
N SER A 146 -4.64 24.81 -12.45
CA SER A 146 -4.38 23.38 -12.71
C SER A 146 -4.99 22.51 -11.60
N ASP A 147 -4.73 21.21 -11.66
CA ASP A 147 -5.08 20.26 -10.61
C ASP A 147 -3.89 19.95 -9.69
N TYR A 148 -4.19 19.88 -8.41
CA TYR A 148 -3.21 19.69 -7.35
C TYR A 148 -3.70 18.66 -6.33
N ILE A 149 -2.75 18.15 -5.55
CA ILE A 149 -3.02 17.28 -4.42
C ILE A 149 -2.32 17.79 -3.16
N VAL A 150 -2.99 17.60 -2.03
CA VAL A 150 -2.43 17.78 -0.70
C VAL A 150 -2.42 16.42 -0.01
N LYS A 151 -1.30 16.06 0.62
CA LYS A 151 -1.13 14.81 1.36
C LYS A 151 -0.56 15.08 2.73
N ALA A 152 -1.01 14.35 3.75
CA ALA A 152 -0.34 14.37 5.05
C ALA A 152 1.10 13.81 4.90
N CYS A 153 2.08 14.50 5.50
CA CYS A 153 3.51 14.14 5.37
C CYS A 153 3.80 12.74 5.92
N ASP A 154 3.15 12.35 7.01
CA ASP A 154 3.28 11.08 7.73
C ASP A 154 2.08 10.13 7.55
N GLY A 155 1.07 10.54 6.78
CA GLY A 155 -0.11 9.73 6.50
C GLY A 155 0.21 8.46 5.70
N SER A 156 -0.52 7.40 5.98
CA SER A 156 -0.50 6.14 5.23
C SER A 156 -1.89 5.82 4.67
N TYR A 157 -1.97 4.94 3.67
CA TYR A 157 -3.26 4.46 3.12
C TYR A 157 -4.21 5.54 2.59
N GLY A 158 -3.68 6.70 2.19
CA GLY A 158 -4.48 7.83 1.69
C GLY A 158 -5.01 8.78 2.76
N GLU A 159 -4.60 8.63 4.02
CA GLU A 159 -4.99 9.55 5.09
C GLU A 159 -4.52 10.99 4.80
N GLY A 160 -5.44 11.95 4.94
CA GLY A 160 -5.18 13.36 4.65
C GLY A 160 -4.97 13.67 3.16
N PHE A 161 -5.39 12.80 2.25
CA PHE A 161 -5.36 13.04 0.80
C PHE A 161 -6.53 13.94 0.39
N LEU A 162 -6.20 15.08 -0.24
CA LEU A 162 -7.16 16.01 -0.83
C LEU A 162 -6.76 16.29 -2.27
N MET A 163 -7.74 16.26 -3.17
CA MET A 163 -7.55 16.60 -4.58
C MET A 163 -8.38 17.83 -4.91
N PHE A 164 -7.77 18.83 -5.54
CA PHE A 164 -8.46 20.08 -5.87
C PHE A 164 -7.98 20.69 -7.19
N SER A 165 -8.84 21.45 -7.86
CA SER A 165 -8.46 22.35 -8.94
C SER A 165 -8.30 23.77 -8.41
N ARG A 166 -7.22 24.43 -8.81
CA ARG A 166 -7.06 25.88 -8.69
C ARG A 166 -7.70 26.54 -9.92
N GLY A 167 -8.75 27.33 -9.72
CA GLY A 167 -9.33 28.19 -10.76
C GLY A 167 -8.63 29.54 -10.85
N VAL A 168 -9.25 30.54 -11.47
CA VAL A 168 -8.76 31.93 -11.41
C VAL A 168 -9.03 32.54 -10.03
N ASP A 169 -10.27 32.40 -9.53
CA ASP A 169 -10.74 33.11 -8.33
C ASP A 169 -11.00 32.21 -7.11
N GLY A 170 -10.65 30.92 -7.18
CA GLY A 170 -10.88 30.04 -6.04
C GLY A 170 -10.37 28.62 -6.24
N ILE A 171 -10.85 27.73 -5.36
CA ILE A 171 -10.48 26.32 -5.30
C ILE A 171 -11.73 25.44 -5.40
N HIS A 172 -11.64 24.38 -6.18
CA HIS A 172 -12.65 23.33 -6.23
C HIS A 172 -12.07 22.03 -5.68
N ALA A 173 -12.46 21.64 -4.47
CA ALA A 173 -12.02 20.42 -3.82
C ALA A 173 -12.89 19.25 -4.29
N HIS A 174 -12.33 18.41 -5.17
CA HIS A 174 -13.03 17.29 -5.80
C HIS A 174 -13.39 16.20 -4.81
N SER A 175 -12.52 15.92 -3.85
CA SER A 175 -12.75 14.92 -2.80
C SER A 175 -13.96 15.24 -1.91
N GLU A 176 -14.38 16.50 -1.87
CA GLU A 176 -15.48 16.99 -1.03
C GLU A 176 -16.66 17.55 -1.85
N ALA A 177 -16.54 17.56 -3.19
CA ALA A 177 -17.48 18.22 -4.10
C ALA A 177 -17.84 19.65 -3.68
N CYS A 178 -16.86 20.40 -3.16
CA CYS A 178 -17.04 21.72 -2.56
C CYS A 178 -16.14 22.78 -3.19
N ARG A 179 -16.63 24.02 -3.23
CA ARG A 179 -15.87 25.20 -3.67
C ARG A 179 -15.49 26.04 -2.47
N TYR A 180 -14.26 26.51 -2.47
CA TYR A 180 -13.69 27.36 -1.44
C TYR A 180 -13.16 28.65 -2.08
N SER A 181 -13.26 29.76 -1.33
CA SER A 181 -12.35 30.87 -1.56
C SER A 181 -10.91 30.44 -1.23
N LEU A 182 -9.92 31.17 -1.73
CA LEU A 182 -8.53 30.91 -1.34
C LEU A 182 -8.33 31.06 0.17
N GLU A 183 -8.97 32.06 0.76
CA GLU A 183 -8.86 32.37 2.18
C GLU A 183 -9.44 31.25 3.06
N ASP A 184 -10.63 30.75 2.74
CA ASP A 184 -11.26 29.65 3.49
C ASP A 184 -10.45 28.35 3.38
N PHE A 185 -9.91 28.06 2.19
CA PHE A 185 -9.09 26.86 2.00
C PHE A 185 -7.74 26.97 2.71
N ALA A 186 -7.13 28.15 2.70
CA ALA A 186 -5.89 28.42 3.44
C ALA A 186 -6.11 28.26 4.95
N GLN A 187 -7.20 28.83 5.48
CA GLN A 187 -7.58 28.68 6.88
C GLN A 187 -7.77 27.21 7.25
N ARG A 188 -8.45 26.44 6.39
CA ARG A 188 -8.66 25.00 6.59
C ARG A 188 -7.36 24.21 6.66
N LEU A 189 -6.40 24.48 5.79
CA LEU A 189 -5.13 23.75 5.78
C LEU A 189 -4.22 24.18 6.93
N ALA A 190 -4.16 25.48 7.24
CA ALA A 190 -3.34 26.01 8.32
C ALA A 190 -3.87 25.63 9.71
N GLY A 191 -5.19 25.56 9.88
CA GLY A 191 -5.86 25.28 11.15
C GLY A 191 -5.87 23.80 11.57
N GLN A 192 -5.29 22.90 10.77
CA GLN A 192 -5.15 21.49 11.12
C GLN A 192 -3.80 21.22 11.78
N ASP A 193 -3.78 20.33 12.78
CA ASP A 193 -2.54 19.87 13.45
C ASP A 193 -1.63 19.03 12.52
N SER A 194 -2.17 18.61 11.38
CA SER A 194 -1.48 17.82 10.36
C SER A 194 -0.45 18.63 9.59
N ARG A 195 0.60 17.94 9.14
CA ARG A 195 1.63 18.48 8.24
C ARG A 195 1.31 18.06 6.83
N TYR A 196 1.42 18.96 5.86
CA TYR A 196 1.08 18.65 4.48
C TYR A 196 2.20 18.94 3.49
N ILE A 197 2.18 18.18 2.40
CA ILE A 197 2.89 18.47 1.17
C ILE A 197 1.89 18.80 0.07
N LEU A 198 2.16 19.86 -0.69
CA LEU A 198 1.39 20.31 -1.84
C LEU A 198 2.13 19.92 -3.12
N GLN A 199 1.53 19.05 -3.92
CA GLN A 199 2.13 18.49 -5.13
C GLN A 199 1.24 18.71 -6.36
N GLU A 200 1.84 18.61 -7.54
CA GLU A 200 1.07 18.45 -8.77
C GLU A 200 0.21 17.19 -8.71
N ARG A 201 -0.91 17.23 -9.41
CA ARG A 201 -1.71 16.03 -9.64
C ARG A 201 -1.20 15.31 -10.89
N LEU A 202 -0.61 14.14 -10.71
CA LEU A 202 -0.25 13.26 -11.82
C LEU A 202 -1.49 12.61 -12.44
N ARG A 203 -1.39 12.34 -13.74
CA ARG A 203 -2.36 11.57 -14.52
C ARG A 203 -1.69 10.32 -15.07
N PRO A 204 -2.38 9.16 -15.06
CA PRO A 204 -1.84 7.97 -15.71
C PRO A 204 -1.65 8.25 -17.21
N ALA A 205 -0.65 7.62 -17.82
CA ALA A 205 -0.42 7.69 -19.25
C ALA A 205 -1.71 7.39 -20.02
N ARG A 206 -1.97 8.08 -21.14
CA ARG A 206 -3.23 7.94 -21.88
C ARG A 206 -3.55 6.50 -22.26
N ALA A 207 -2.52 5.71 -22.56
CA ALA A 207 -2.65 4.29 -22.89
C ALA A 207 -3.13 3.41 -21.71
N LEU A 208 -2.95 3.84 -20.45
CA LEU A 208 -3.46 3.16 -19.26
C LEU A 208 -4.95 3.43 -19.03
N GLY A 209 -5.57 4.40 -19.72
CA GLY A 209 -6.99 4.76 -19.52
C GLY A 209 -7.98 3.60 -19.70
N ARG A 210 -7.61 2.55 -20.44
CA ARG A 210 -8.38 1.31 -20.56
C ARG A 210 -8.52 0.50 -19.26
N ILE A 211 -7.55 0.63 -18.34
CA ILE A 211 -7.53 -0.08 -17.04
C ILE A 211 -7.37 0.88 -15.85
N MET A 212 -7.35 2.19 -16.12
CA MET A 212 -7.38 3.28 -15.14
C MET A 212 -8.29 4.40 -15.68
N PRO A 213 -9.60 4.13 -15.85
CA PRO A 213 -10.52 5.05 -16.52
C PRO A 213 -10.93 6.28 -15.69
N GLY A 214 -10.64 6.27 -14.39
CA GLY A 214 -11.10 7.28 -13.43
C GLY A 214 -10.12 8.43 -13.20
N GLU A 215 -10.39 9.17 -12.14
CA GLU A 215 -9.58 10.33 -11.72
C GLU A 215 -8.33 9.92 -10.92
N ALA A 216 -8.33 8.75 -10.26
CA ALA A 216 -7.18 8.26 -9.51
C ALA A 216 -6.04 7.80 -10.44
N CYS A 217 -4.80 8.13 -10.05
CA CYS A 217 -3.61 7.62 -10.69
C CYS A 217 -3.15 6.35 -9.97
N GLY A 218 -3.34 5.19 -10.63
CA GLY A 218 -2.80 3.92 -10.14
C GLY A 218 -1.28 3.86 -10.25
N THR A 219 -0.65 3.12 -9.35
CA THR A 219 0.82 2.94 -9.37
C THR A 219 1.21 1.49 -9.67
N LEU A 220 2.38 1.34 -10.27
CA LEU A 220 3.13 0.10 -10.32
C LEU A 220 3.92 -0.02 -9.02
N ARG A 221 3.55 -0.98 -8.16
CA ARG A 221 4.37 -1.39 -7.02
C ARG A 221 5.51 -2.26 -7.54
N VAL A 222 6.76 -1.83 -7.34
CA VAL A 222 7.96 -2.61 -7.67
C VAL A 222 8.73 -2.92 -6.39
N ASN A 223 8.82 -4.20 -6.03
CA ASN A 223 9.58 -4.64 -4.88
C ASN A 223 11.03 -4.98 -5.25
N THR A 224 11.95 -4.35 -4.55
CA THR A 224 13.40 -4.43 -4.80
C THR A 224 14.16 -4.93 -3.58
N LEU A 225 15.28 -5.60 -3.83
CA LEU A 225 16.30 -5.96 -2.86
C LEU A 225 17.67 -5.53 -3.38
N TYR A 226 18.34 -4.64 -2.67
CA TYR A 226 19.75 -4.32 -2.88
C TYR A 226 20.61 -5.35 -2.15
N THR A 227 21.50 -6.04 -2.87
CA THR A 227 22.26 -7.19 -2.35
C THR A 227 23.65 -6.85 -1.83
N GLY A 228 24.00 -5.56 -1.73
CA GLY A 228 25.26 -5.11 -1.13
C GLY A 228 26.47 -5.13 -2.07
N ASP A 229 26.43 -5.96 -3.11
CA ASP A 229 27.42 -6.08 -4.20
C ASP A 229 27.15 -5.12 -5.37
N GLY A 230 26.30 -4.12 -5.18
CA GLY A 230 25.88 -3.19 -6.22
C GLY A 230 24.77 -3.73 -7.14
N ARG A 231 24.24 -4.94 -6.87
CA ARG A 231 23.10 -5.49 -7.62
C ARG A 231 21.77 -5.15 -6.94
N VAL A 232 20.77 -4.87 -7.78
CA VAL A 232 19.37 -4.73 -7.39
C VAL A 232 18.54 -5.83 -8.00
N ASP A 233 17.93 -6.65 -7.15
CA ASP A 233 16.99 -7.69 -7.55
C ASP A 233 15.56 -7.14 -7.47
N VAL A 234 14.85 -7.12 -8.61
CA VAL A 234 13.40 -6.89 -8.65
C VAL A 234 12.72 -8.25 -8.59
N PHE A 235 11.94 -8.51 -7.56
CA PHE A 235 11.30 -9.82 -7.37
C PHE A 235 9.79 -9.81 -7.60
N CYS A 236 9.16 -8.64 -7.63
CA CYS A 236 7.73 -8.51 -7.89
C CYS A 236 7.44 -7.13 -8.47
N ALA A 237 6.58 -7.09 -9.48
CA ALA A 237 5.98 -5.86 -9.98
C ALA A 237 4.48 -6.10 -10.20
N PHE A 238 3.63 -5.24 -9.66
CA PHE A 238 2.19 -5.33 -9.88
C PHE A 238 1.55 -3.94 -9.83
N PHE A 239 0.55 -3.71 -10.70
CA PHE A 239 -0.24 -2.50 -10.63
C PHE A 239 -1.25 -2.59 -9.49
N LYS A 240 -1.47 -1.45 -8.84
CA LYS A 240 -2.68 -1.15 -8.08
C LYS A 240 -3.60 -0.36 -9.03
N LEU A 241 -4.67 -1.01 -9.49
CA LEU A 241 -5.58 -0.44 -10.49
C LEU A 241 -6.81 0.15 -9.80
N PRO A 242 -6.97 1.49 -9.80
CA PRO A 242 -8.15 2.12 -9.26
C PRO A 242 -9.38 1.93 -10.15
N VAL A 243 -10.53 1.65 -9.54
CA VAL A 243 -11.83 1.65 -10.22
C VAL A 243 -12.40 3.06 -10.38
N VAL A 244 -13.44 3.21 -11.20
CA VAL A 244 -14.15 4.48 -11.36
C VAL A 244 -14.67 4.99 -10.01
N GLY A 245 -14.44 6.28 -9.74
CA GLY A 245 -14.83 6.93 -8.48
C GLY A 245 -13.82 6.75 -7.34
N ALA A 246 -12.78 5.93 -7.50
CA ALA A 246 -11.69 5.89 -6.54
C ALA A 246 -10.86 7.18 -6.57
N PHE A 247 -10.41 7.62 -5.39
CA PHE A 247 -9.47 8.74 -5.22
C PHE A 247 -8.03 8.30 -4.98
N THR A 248 -7.84 7.04 -4.57
CA THR A 248 -6.52 6.43 -4.33
C THR A 248 -6.49 5.04 -4.93
N ASP A 249 -5.29 4.50 -5.12
CA ASP A 249 -5.07 3.15 -5.64
C ASP A 249 -4.99 2.08 -4.54
N ASN A 250 -5.26 2.44 -3.28
CA ASN A 250 -5.11 1.52 -2.16
C ASN A 250 -6.05 0.31 -2.31
N PHE A 251 -5.51 -0.90 -2.10
CA PHE A 251 -6.26 -2.15 -2.27
C PHE A 251 -7.15 -2.47 -1.06
N SER A 252 -6.69 -2.18 0.17
CA SER A 252 -7.41 -2.46 1.43
C SER A 252 -8.11 -3.83 1.45
N ASP A 253 -7.37 -4.90 1.19
CA ASP A 253 -7.89 -6.27 1.09
C ASP A 253 -9.07 -6.43 0.10
N GLY A 254 -9.07 -5.58 -0.94
CA GLY A 254 -10.07 -5.51 -2.00
C GLY A 254 -11.35 -4.75 -1.64
N THR A 255 -11.48 -4.24 -0.40
CA THR A 255 -12.70 -3.54 0.05
C THR A 255 -12.93 -2.19 -0.62
N THR A 256 -11.92 -1.61 -1.26
CA THR A 256 -12.05 -0.39 -2.08
C THR A 256 -12.59 -0.68 -3.49
N GLY A 257 -12.67 -1.95 -3.90
CA GLY A 257 -12.98 -2.36 -5.27
C GLY A 257 -11.78 -2.28 -6.23
N ASN A 258 -10.67 -1.64 -5.81
CA ASN A 258 -9.44 -1.58 -6.59
C ASN A 258 -8.87 -2.98 -6.84
N LEU A 259 -8.13 -3.14 -7.93
CA LEU A 259 -7.54 -4.42 -8.33
C LEU A 259 -6.02 -4.43 -8.12
N LEU A 260 -5.46 -5.63 -7.99
CA LEU A 260 -4.03 -5.85 -8.14
C LEU A 260 -3.74 -6.58 -9.45
N ALA A 261 -2.74 -6.16 -10.23
CA ALA A 261 -2.42 -6.78 -11.51
C ALA A 261 -0.91 -7.08 -11.65
N LEU A 262 -0.55 -8.36 -11.55
CA LEU A 262 0.82 -8.87 -11.64
C LEU A 262 1.40 -8.64 -13.03
N CYS A 263 2.54 -7.98 -13.08
CA CYS A 263 3.37 -7.90 -14.27
C CYS A 263 4.42 -9.01 -14.24
N ASP A 264 4.50 -9.78 -15.31
CA ASP A 264 5.59 -10.71 -15.51
C ASP A 264 6.85 -9.97 -15.94
N LEU A 265 7.93 -10.18 -15.20
CA LEU A 265 9.18 -9.43 -15.35
C LEU A 265 9.95 -9.79 -16.63
N GLU A 266 9.70 -10.97 -17.21
CA GLU A 266 10.36 -11.44 -18.43
C GLU A 266 9.61 -10.98 -19.68
N SER A 267 8.31 -11.25 -19.76
CA SER A 267 7.49 -10.93 -20.93
C SER A 267 7.02 -9.47 -20.95
N GLY A 268 6.99 -8.79 -19.80
CA GLY A 268 6.43 -7.44 -19.64
C GLY A 268 4.90 -7.39 -19.74
N ALA A 269 4.22 -8.54 -19.74
CA ALA A 269 2.77 -8.60 -19.80
C ALA A 269 2.14 -8.72 -18.41
N ILE A 270 0.93 -8.21 -18.26
CA ILE A 270 0.12 -8.52 -17.09
C ILE A 270 -0.37 -9.97 -17.21
N THR A 271 0.01 -10.83 -16.27
CA THR A 271 -0.31 -12.27 -16.34
C THR A 271 -1.44 -12.68 -15.43
N ARG A 272 -1.72 -11.88 -14.39
CA ARG A 272 -2.81 -12.12 -13.46
C ARG A 272 -3.32 -10.80 -12.92
N ALA A 273 -4.63 -10.67 -12.73
CA ALA A 273 -5.19 -9.59 -11.93
C ALA A 273 -6.25 -10.14 -10.97
N ILE A 274 -6.44 -9.44 -9.85
CA ILE A 274 -7.17 -9.93 -8.68
C ILE A 274 -8.05 -8.81 -8.14
N GLY A 275 -9.31 -9.14 -7.85
CA GLY A 275 -10.29 -8.27 -7.20
C GLY A 275 -11.10 -9.03 -6.14
N LEU A 276 -11.86 -8.32 -5.33
CA LEU A 276 -12.75 -8.92 -4.34
C LEU A 276 -14.11 -9.23 -4.98
N GLY A 277 -14.53 -10.49 -4.91
CA GLY A 277 -15.86 -10.93 -5.35
C GLY A 277 -16.95 -10.69 -4.30
N ASP A 278 -18.20 -10.80 -4.73
CA ASP A 278 -19.39 -10.54 -3.90
C ASP A 278 -19.52 -11.49 -2.69
N ASP A 279 -18.91 -12.67 -2.77
CA ASP A 279 -18.85 -13.64 -1.67
C ASP A 279 -17.75 -13.33 -0.65
N GLY A 280 -17.04 -12.21 -0.82
CA GLY A 280 -15.93 -11.73 -0.01
C GLY A 280 -14.66 -12.58 -0.16
N LEU A 281 -14.51 -13.29 -1.28
CA LEU A 281 -13.33 -14.05 -1.67
C LEU A 281 -12.70 -13.40 -2.91
N PHE A 282 -11.40 -13.60 -3.11
CA PHE A 282 -10.73 -13.06 -4.28
C PHE A 282 -11.12 -13.81 -5.56
N ASP A 283 -11.20 -13.05 -6.65
CA ASP A 283 -11.49 -13.48 -8.02
C ASP A 283 -10.35 -13.09 -8.96
N ASP A 284 -10.06 -13.95 -9.93
CA ASP A 284 -9.15 -13.61 -11.03
C ASP A 284 -9.89 -12.73 -12.04
N MET A 285 -9.38 -11.52 -12.25
CA MET A 285 -9.99 -10.48 -13.06
C MET A 285 -9.31 -10.39 -14.42
N SER A 286 -9.76 -11.17 -15.39
CA SER A 286 -9.21 -11.10 -16.77
C SER A 286 -9.53 -9.77 -17.47
N HIS A 287 -10.60 -9.09 -17.05
CA HIS A 287 -11.08 -7.82 -17.60
C HIS A 287 -11.35 -6.82 -16.46
N HIS A 288 -11.22 -5.53 -16.76
CA HIS A 288 -11.49 -4.46 -15.81
C HIS A 288 -13.01 -4.32 -15.61
N PRO A 289 -13.51 -4.22 -14.36
CA PRO A 289 -14.95 -4.23 -14.08
C PRO A 289 -15.70 -3.06 -14.71
N ASP A 290 -15.08 -1.87 -14.76
CA ASP A 290 -15.74 -0.67 -15.28
C ASP A 290 -15.68 -0.51 -16.80
N THR A 291 -14.55 -0.88 -17.44
CA THR A 291 -14.34 -0.66 -18.88
C THR A 291 -14.64 -1.90 -19.72
N GLY A 292 -14.61 -3.08 -19.10
CA GLY A 292 -14.68 -4.36 -19.82
C GLY A 292 -13.43 -4.68 -20.63
N ASP A 293 -12.38 -3.84 -20.59
CA ASP A 293 -11.14 -4.09 -21.33
C ASP A 293 -10.35 -5.23 -20.70
N ALA A 294 -9.71 -6.04 -21.55
CA ALA A 294 -8.80 -7.08 -21.07
C ALA A 294 -7.63 -6.48 -20.30
N ILE A 295 -7.37 -7.03 -19.10
CA ILE A 295 -6.21 -6.71 -18.26
C ILE A 295 -5.07 -7.68 -18.59
N THR A 296 -5.36 -8.99 -18.53
CA THR A 296 -4.35 -10.03 -18.73
C THR A 296 -3.92 -10.15 -20.19
N GLY A 297 -2.63 -10.39 -20.42
CA GLY A 297 -2.00 -10.46 -21.74
C GLY A 297 -1.60 -9.09 -22.30
N TRP A 298 -2.03 -7.99 -21.68
CA TRP A 298 -1.64 -6.65 -22.10
C TRP A 298 -0.23 -6.31 -21.61
N LYS A 299 0.55 -5.61 -22.44
CA LYS A 299 1.86 -5.06 -22.08
C LYS A 299 1.74 -3.56 -21.85
N PRO A 300 1.81 -3.10 -20.59
CA PRO A 300 1.74 -1.68 -20.27
C PRO A 300 2.93 -0.94 -20.90
N PRO A 301 2.70 0.23 -21.54
CA PRO A 301 3.81 1.08 -21.97
C PRO A 301 4.59 1.57 -20.74
N GLU A 302 5.84 2.00 -20.93
CA GLU A 302 6.72 2.49 -19.86
C GLU A 302 7.05 1.49 -18.74
N LEU A 303 6.59 0.23 -18.80
CA LEU A 303 6.88 -0.77 -17.76
C LEU A 303 8.39 -0.97 -17.58
N GLU A 304 9.15 -1.13 -18.67
CA GLU A 304 10.60 -1.31 -18.59
C GLU A 304 11.30 -0.09 -17.98
N ASN A 305 10.89 1.12 -18.38
CA ASN A 305 11.41 2.38 -17.81
C ASN A 305 11.06 2.51 -16.33
N ALA A 306 9.85 2.08 -15.91
CA ALA A 306 9.46 2.06 -14.50
C ALA A 306 10.28 1.05 -13.69
N LEU A 307 10.55 -0.13 -14.23
CA LEU A 307 11.45 -1.12 -13.61
C LEU A 307 12.89 -0.61 -13.55
N HIS A 308 13.34 0.17 -14.54
CA HIS A 308 14.64 0.85 -14.50
C HIS A 308 14.68 1.90 -13.39
N LEU A 309 13.67 2.77 -13.31
CA LEU A 309 13.54 3.78 -12.25
C LEU A 309 13.54 3.13 -10.86
N ALA A 310 12.82 2.03 -10.66
CA ALA A 310 12.83 1.30 -9.38
C ALA A 310 14.23 0.84 -8.97
N ARG A 311 15.06 0.41 -9.93
CA ARG A 311 16.46 0.03 -9.66
C ARG A 311 17.31 1.24 -9.29
N GLN A 312 17.14 2.35 -10.00
CA GLN A 312 17.82 3.61 -9.66
C GLN A 312 17.44 4.09 -8.25
N CYS A 313 16.16 4.01 -7.88
CA CYS A 313 15.71 4.30 -6.52
C CYS A 313 16.40 3.37 -5.50
N ALA A 314 16.39 2.06 -5.73
CA ALA A 314 17.04 1.11 -4.82
C ALA A 314 18.55 1.35 -4.66
N GLU A 315 19.25 1.75 -5.71
CA GLU A 315 20.67 2.11 -5.63
C GLU A 315 20.89 3.43 -4.88
N ALA A 316 20.04 4.44 -5.13
CA ALA A 316 20.16 5.76 -4.53
C ALA A 316 19.76 5.80 -3.04
N PHE A 317 18.98 4.80 -2.60
CA PHE A 317 18.58 4.57 -1.22
C PHE A 317 19.13 3.23 -0.68
N ARG A 318 20.32 2.82 -1.12
CA ARG A 318 20.96 1.53 -0.77
C ARG A 318 21.14 1.28 0.73
N GLU A 319 21.07 2.32 1.56
CA GLU A 319 21.03 2.23 3.03
C GLU A 319 19.74 1.60 3.57
N ILE A 320 18.69 1.49 2.74
CA ILE A 320 17.44 0.78 3.01
C ILE A 320 17.30 -0.30 1.92
N PRO A 321 17.92 -1.48 2.12
CA PRO A 321 18.11 -2.40 1.00
C PRO A 321 16.84 -3.09 0.49
N ALA A 322 15.75 -3.15 1.27
CA ALA A 322 14.49 -3.76 0.84
C ALA A 322 13.36 -2.74 0.81
N VAL A 323 12.87 -2.37 -0.38
CA VAL A 323 11.85 -1.33 -0.56
C VAL A 323 10.82 -1.73 -1.61
N GLY A 324 9.54 -1.46 -1.31
CA GLY A 324 8.47 -1.44 -2.30
C GLY A 324 8.25 -0.02 -2.84
N TRP A 325 8.58 0.22 -4.10
CA TRP A 325 8.44 1.53 -4.75
C TRP A 325 7.08 1.64 -5.41
N ASP A 326 6.34 2.71 -5.15
CA ASP A 326 5.12 3.06 -5.88
C ASP A 326 5.46 4.04 -6.99
N ILE A 327 5.31 3.61 -8.25
CA ILE A 327 5.69 4.38 -9.44
C ILE A 327 4.45 4.66 -10.27
N ALA A 328 4.16 5.93 -10.55
CA ALA A 328 3.16 6.33 -11.53
C ALA A 328 3.77 6.27 -12.93
N LEU A 329 3.02 5.75 -13.89
CA LEU A 329 3.38 5.80 -15.31
C LEU A 329 2.58 6.91 -15.97
N THR A 330 3.27 7.94 -16.45
CA THR A 330 2.67 9.13 -17.07
C THR A 330 3.06 9.23 -18.55
N ASP A 331 2.42 10.13 -19.30
CA ASP A 331 2.81 10.37 -20.70
C ASP A 331 4.22 11.00 -20.82
N ASP A 332 4.72 11.63 -19.75
CA ASP A 332 6.07 12.21 -19.67
C ASP A 332 7.11 11.23 -19.08
N GLY A 333 6.71 9.97 -18.85
CA GLY A 333 7.54 8.90 -18.29
C GLY A 333 7.16 8.47 -16.87
N PRO A 334 7.92 7.54 -16.26
CA PRO A 334 7.66 7.06 -14.92
C PRO A 334 8.12 8.04 -13.83
N VAL A 335 7.34 8.14 -12.76
CA VAL A 335 7.58 9.05 -11.63
C VAL A 335 7.44 8.27 -10.31
N VAL A 336 8.45 8.31 -9.43
CA VAL A 336 8.37 7.64 -8.12
C VAL A 336 7.56 8.50 -7.14
N LEU A 337 6.53 7.92 -6.54
CA LEU A 337 5.66 8.61 -5.60
C LEU A 337 6.08 8.38 -4.16
N GLU A 338 6.35 7.12 -3.80
CA GLU A 338 6.60 6.70 -2.43
C GLU A 338 7.54 5.48 -2.37
N GLY A 339 8.39 5.44 -1.33
CA GLY A 339 9.20 4.28 -0.99
C GLY A 339 8.68 3.62 0.28
N ASN A 340 8.37 2.32 0.22
CA ASN A 340 7.84 1.57 1.36
C ASN A 340 8.93 0.65 1.95
N PRO A 341 9.68 1.09 2.99
CA PRO A 341 10.71 0.26 3.64
C PRO A 341 10.13 -0.93 4.42
N MET A 342 8.81 -0.91 4.65
CA MET A 342 8.03 -1.92 5.36
C MET A 342 6.86 -2.35 4.49
N PHE A 343 7.17 -2.80 3.27
CA PHE A 343 6.13 -3.16 2.32
C PHE A 343 5.24 -4.29 2.86
N ASP A 344 3.95 -4.18 2.57
CA ASP A 344 2.98 -5.19 2.94
C ASP A 344 3.18 -6.47 2.07
N PRO A 345 3.31 -7.66 2.67
CA PRO A 345 3.51 -8.89 1.92
C PRO A 345 2.24 -9.38 1.18
N ILE A 346 1.08 -8.77 1.42
CA ILE A 346 -0.20 -9.19 0.82
C ILE A 346 -0.12 -9.13 -0.71
N GLY A 347 0.19 -7.95 -1.25
CA GLY A 347 0.22 -7.71 -2.70
C GLY A 347 1.12 -8.71 -3.46
N PRO A 348 2.42 -8.82 -3.12
CA PRO A 348 3.32 -9.75 -3.80
C PRO A 348 2.87 -11.22 -3.72
N GLN A 349 2.48 -11.70 -2.54
CA GLN A 349 2.13 -13.12 -2.35
C GLN A 349 0.80 -13.48 -3.00
N LEU A 350 -0.17 -12.55 -2.94
CA LEU A 350 -1.47 -12.72 -3.58
C LEU A 350 -1.29 -12.70 -5.11
N CYS A 351 -0.57 -11.72 -5.66
CA CYS A 351 -0.34 -11.60 -7.10
C CYS A 351 0.44 -12.80 -7.68
N ILE A 352 1.60 -13.13 -7.09
CA ILE A 352 2.47 -14.24 -7.55
C ILE A 352 1.82 -15.62 -7.33
N ASN A 353 0.82 -15.70 -6.43
CA ASN A 353 0.24 -16.97 -5.96
C ASN A 353 1.29 -17.90 -5.33
N ARG A 354 2.27 -17.30 -4.64
CA ARG A 354 3.34 -18.01 -3.96
C ARG A 354 3.82 -17.21 -2.76
N GLY A 355 4.22 -17.91 -1.71
CA GLY A 355 4.81 -17.29 -0.54
C GLY A 355 6.22 -16.76 -0.82
N ILE A 356 6.57 -15.61 -0.23
CA ILE A 356 7.83 -14.90 -0.51
C ILE A 356 8.92 -15.13 0.54
N ARG A 357 8.72 -16.01 1.54
CA ARG A 357 9.70 -16.24 2.62
C ARG A 357 11.12 -16.55 2.14
N HIS A 358 11.23 -17.22 0.99
CA HIS A 358 12.51 -17.60 0.40
C HIS A 358 13.22 -16.44 -0.31
N ILE A 359 12.48 -15.40 -0.68
CA ILE A 359 12.98 -14.18 -1.32
C ILE A 359 13.36 -13.16 -0.27
N LEU A 360 12.61 -13.10 0.84
CA LEU A 360 12.87 -12.14 1.90
C LEU A 360 14.30 -12.29 2.43
N PRO A 361 15.01 -11.17 2.61
CA PRO A 361 16.40 -11.19 3.01
C PRO A 361 16.53 -11.85 4.38
N ARG A 362 17.52 -12.74 4.51
CA ARG A 362 17.91 -13.30 5.81
C ARG A 362 19.14 -12.56 6.28
N ARG A 363 19.20 -12.24 7.58
CA ARG A 363 20.47 -11.78 8.17
C ARG A 363 21.55 -12.79 7.83
N LEU A 364 22.64 -12.32 7.23
CA LEU A 364 23.92 -13.03 7.27
C LEU A 364 24.30 -13.14 8.76
N GLY A 365 24.17 -14.33 9.33
CA GLY A 365 24.64 -14.65 10.70
C GLY A 365 23.59 -14.95 11.78
N ALA A 366 22.31 -15.19 11.46
CA ALA A 366 21.27 -15.46 12.47
C ALA A 366 20.99 -16.95 12.76
N ASP A 367 22.02 -17.79 12.77
CA ASP A 367 21.97 -19.06 13.51
C ASP A 367 22.32 -18.77 14.97
N GLY A 368 21.33 -18.26 15.72
CA GLY A 368 21.41 -18.07 17.16
C GLY A 368 21.31 -16.62 17.60
N ASP A 369 20.08 -16.16 17.87
CA ASP A 369 19.70 -15.58 19.17
C ASP A 369 18.22 -15.17 19.10
N ALA A 370 17.33 -16.09 19.41
CA ALA A 370 15.89 -15.85 19.50
C ALA A 370 15.56 -15.54 20.96
N GLY A 371 15.75 -14.30 21.41
CA GLY A 371 15.64 -14.03 22.83
C GLY A 371 15.76 -12.59 23.29
N ARG A 372 15.24 -11.60 22.57
CA ARG A 372 14.91 -10.24 23.07
C ARG A 372 14.04 -9.53 22.04
N ASP A 373 13.31 -8.50 22.45
CA ASP A 373 12.45 -7.64 21.61
C ASP A 373 10.98 -8.05 21.42
N SER A 374 10.33 -8.55 22.48
CA SER A 374 8.86 -8.60 22.53
C SER A 374 8.21 -7.27 22.94
N GLN A 375 8.97 -6.28 23.42
CA GLN A 375 8.42 -5.11 24.10
C GLN A 375 8.33 -3.85 23.22
N ALA A 376 9.19 -3.69 22.21
CA ALA A 376 9.13 -2.59 21.25
C ALA A 376 8.06 -2.78 20.14
N LEU A 377 7.48 -3.98 20.03
CA LEU A 377 6.49 -4.36 19.01
C LEU A 377 5.09 -3.81 19.28
N THR A 378 4.78 -3.46 20.53
CA THR A 378 3.45 -2.99 20.96
C THR A 378 3.18 -1.53 20.62
N ASP A 379 4.20 -0.68 20.65
CA ASP A 379 4.02 0.77 20.48
C ASP A 379 3.89 1.19 19.01
N SER A 380 4.51 0.45 18.08
CA SER A 380 4.39 0.71 16.64
C SER A 380 3.11 0.13 15.99
N LEU A 381 2.36 -0.73 16.69
CA LEU A 381 1.07 -1.26 16.22
C LEU A 381 -0.13 -0.38 16.60
N GLN A 382 0.05 0.59 17.51
CA GLN A 382 -1.01 1.51 17.93
C GLN A 382 -1.16 2.75 17.02
N VAL A 383 -0.22 2.99 16.10
CA VAL A 383 -0.28 4.11 15.13
C VAL A 383 -1.09 3.73 13.87
N SER A 384 -1.54 2.49 13.73
CA SER A 384 -2.21 2.00 12.50
C SER A 384 -3.61 1.41 12.71
N ALA A 385 -4.31 1.76 13.79
CA ALA A 385 -5.72 1.43 13.95
C ALA A 385 -6.56 2.68 13.61
N PRO A 386 -7.56 2.61 12.71
CA PRO A 386 -8.45 3.73 12.49
C PRO A 386 -9.23 4.01 13.78
N PRO A 387 -9.46 5.28 14.16
CA PRO A 387 -10.25 5.61 15.34
C PRO A 387 -11.66 5.04 15.19
N GLY A 388 -12.12 4.39 16.25
CA GLY A 388 -13.29 3.53 16.26
C GLY A 388 -14.58 4.17 15.74
N THR A 389 -15.34 3.36 15.02
CA THR A 389 -16.77 3.52 14.82
C THR A 389 -17.44 3.73 16.18
N ARG A 390 -17.91 4.95 16.45
CA ARG A 390 -18.82 5.21 17.56
C ARG A 390 -20.08 4.38 17.33
N GLU A 391 -20.34 3.49 18.28
CA GLU A 391 -21.61 2.79 18.43
C GLU A 391 -22.74 3.83 18.46
N LEU A 392 -23.62 3.78 17.47
CA LEU A 392 -24.98 4.29 17.62
C LEU A 392 -25.74 3.23 18.42
N GLN A 393 -25.92 3.49 19.72
CA GLN A 393 -26.95 2.84 20.52
C GLN A 393 -28.32 3.48 20.21
N PRO A 394 -29.43 2.74 20.38
CA PRO A 394 -30.66 2.90 19.60
C PRO A 394 -31.40 4.22 19.74
#